data_AF-A0A1J3JLX0-F1
#
_entry.id   AF-A0A1J3JLX0-F1
#
_cell.length_a   1.000
_cell.length_b   1.000
_cell.length_c   1.000
_cell.angle_alpha   90.00
_cell.angle_beta   90.00
_cell.angle_gamma   90.00
#
_symmetry.space_group_name_H-M   'P 1'
#
loop_
_entity.id
_entity.type
_entity.pdbx_description
1 polymer ?
#
loop_
_entity_poly.entity_id
_entity_poly.type
_entity_poly.pdbx_seq_one_letter_code
_entity_poly.pdbx_strand_id
1 'polypeptide(L)'
;FFFLSLSLRCSTMADPVLQSPTNPHFFQPLLPGYHSHLNIPVAFFSDHLQGRNENKTTAKLRSDASDTTWEVEIDHGRRLTGGWKEIVTAHDLRIGDVLVFR
;
A
#
# COMPACT_ATOMS: atom_id res chain seq x y z
N PHE A 1 -3.89 13.24 -15.55
CA PHE A 1 -3.44 12.95 -14.19
C PHE A 1 -4.47 12.05 -13.54
N PHE A 2 -4.16 10.76 -13.43
CA PHE A 2 -5.03 9.80 -12.76
C PHE A 2 -4.65 9.78 -11.27
N PHE A 3 -5.64 9.97 -10.39
CA PHE A 3 -5.49 9.79 -8.95
C PHE A 3 -6.12 8.47 -8.57
N LEU A 4 -5.31 7.44 -8.30
CA LEU A 4 -5.81 6.17 -7.80
C LEU A 4 -5.83 6.20 -6.28
N SER A 5 -7.02 6.03 -5.69
CA SER A 5 -7.15 5.86 -4.26
C SER A 5 -7.06 4.38 -3.87
N LEU A 6 -6.14 4.09 -2.96
CA LEU A 6 -5.91 2.76 -2.43
C LEU A 6 -6.04 2.78 -0.90
N SER A 7 -6.88 1.92 -0.33
CA SER A 7 -6.87 1.66 1.10
C SER A 7 -5.92 0.52 1.42
N LEU A 8 -4.92 0.77 2.26
CA LEU A 8 -3.92 -0.22 2.66
C LEU A 8 -4.30 -0.79 4.02
N ARG A 9 -4.74 -2.06 4.03
CA ARG A 9 -5.00 -2.81 5.27
C ARG A 9 -4.00 -3.94 5.42
N CYS A 10 -3.15 -3.85 6.44
CA CYS A 10 -2.27 -4.96 6.81
C CYS A 10 -3.09 -6.03 7.55
N SER A 11 -2.97 -7.31 7.18
CA SER A 11 -3.66 -8.39 7.89
C SER A 11 -2.72 -8.99 8.93
N THR A 12 -3.05 -8.90 10.22
CA THR A 12 -2.33 -9.60 11.31
C THR A 12 -3.30 -10.35 12.21
N MET A 13 -2.89 -11.52 12.70
CA MET A 13 -3.67 -12.47 13.52
C MET A 13 -3.76 -12.06 15.01
N ALA A 14 -3.74 -10.77 15.32
CA ALA A 14 -4.01 -10.27 16.67
C ALA A 14 -4.55 -8.83 16.56
N ASP A 15 -5.77 -8.64 17.06
CA ASP A 15 -6.39 -7.32 17.25
C ASP A 15 -5.91 -6.71 18.57
N PRO A 16 -5.08 -5.65 18.57
CA PRO A 16 -5.03 -4.74 19.68
C PRO A 16 -6.15 -3.69 19.55
N VAL A 17 -6.84 -3.53 20.67
CA VAL A 17 -8.01 -2.69 20.94
C VAL A 17 -7.77 -1.21 20.60
N LEU A 18 -8.72 -0.64 19.86
CA LEU A 18 -9.18 0.75 19.83
C LEU A 18 -8.12 1.85 20.05
N GLN A 19 -7.34 2.14 19.02
CA GLN A 19 -6.85 3.50 18.81
C GLN A 19 -7.64 4.06 17.62
N SER A 20 -8.33 5.19 17.83
CA SER A 20 -8.96 5.94 16.75
C SER A 20 -7.91 6.17 15.66
N PRO A 21 -8.02 5.57 14.47
CA PRO A 21 -6.99 5.78 13.47
C PRO A 21 -7.10 7.24 13.04
N THR A 22 -6.09 8.04 13.36
CA THR A 22 -5.76 9.22 12.55
C THR A 22 -5.64 8.68 11.14
N ASN A 23 -6.67 8.81 10.30
CA ASN A 23 -6.71 8.19 8.97
C ASN A 23 -5.44 8.61 8.22
N PRO A 24 -4.43 7.74 8.14
CA PRO A 24 -3.13 8.20 7.74
C PRO A 24 -3.11 8.13 6.23
N HIS A 25 -2.96 9.30 5.62
CA HIS A 25 -2.98 9.44 4.19
C HIS A 25 -1.62 9.90 3.70
N PHE A 26 -1.11 9.26 2.65
CA PHE A 26 0.06 9.75 1.94
C PHE A 26 -0.14 9.67 0.44
N PHE A 27 0.51 10.60 -0.25
CA PHE A 27 0.54 10.64 -1.70
C PHE A 27 1.86 10.08 -2.18
N GLN A 28 1.80 9.13 -3.11
CA GLN A 28 2.98 8.53 -3.70
C GLN A 28 2.92 8.71 -5.23
N PRO A 29 3.72 9.63 -5.80
CA PRO A 29 3.86 9.71 -7.24
C PRO A 29 4.57 8.45 -7.76
N LEU A 30 4.15 7.98 -8.93
CA LEU A 30 4.79 6.86 -9.60
C LEU A 30 6.10 7.29 -10.24
N LEU A 31 7.20 6.80 -9.69
CA LEU A 31 8.57 7.02 -10.15
C LEU A 31 9.03 5.89 -11.08
N PRO A 32 10.03 6.12 -11.95
CA PRO A 32 10.62 5.05 -12.75
C PRO A 32 11.00 3.84 -11.91
N GLY A 33 10.63 2.63 -12.36
CA GLY A 33 10.82 1.38 -11.61
C GLY A 33 9.60 0.91 -10.80
N TYR A 34 8.50 1.67 -10.79
CA TYR A 34 7.26 1.29 -10.08
C TYR A 34 6.64 -0.04 -10.52
N HIS A 35 6.93 -0.55 -11.72
CA HIS A 35 6.31 -1.78 -12.22
C HIS A 35 6.64 -3.03 -11.40
N SER A 36 7.81 -3.07 -10.75
CA SER A 36 8.26 -4.24 -9.98
C SER A 36 7.92 -4.10 -8.49
N HIS A 37 7.94 -2.89 -7.97
CA HIS A 37 7.64 -2.63 -6.57
C HIS A 37 7.26 -1.17 -6.32
N LEU A 38 6.57 -0.94 -5.21
CA LEU A 38 6.33 0.39 -4.66
C LEU A 38 6.98 0.53 -3.29
N ASN A 39 7.69 1.64 -3.06
CA ASN A 39 8.26 1.94 -1.76
C ASN A 39 7.30 2.81 -0.94
N ILE A 40 6.91 2.33 0.23
CA ILE A 40 6.15 3.09 1.22
C ILE A 40 7.10 4.09 1.89
N PRO A 41 6.69 5.37 2.05
CA PRO A 41 7.48 6.35 2.78
C PRO A 41 7.81 5.89 4.20
N VAL A 42 9.05 6.13 4.63
CA VAL A 42 9.54 5.68 5.94
C VAL A 42 8.71 6.26 7.09
N ALA A 43 8.27 7.52 6.98
CA ALA A 43 7.41 8.13 8.00
C ALA A 43 6.09 7.36 8.19
N PHE A 44 5.41 6.99 7.08
CA PHE A 44 4.19 6.20 7.16
C PHE A 44 4.44 4.79 7.69
N PHE A 45 5.54 4.17 7.29
CA PHE A 45 5.94 2.88 7.82
C PHE A 45 6.21 2.95 9.33
N SER A 46 6.97 3.94 9.79
CA SER A 46 7.30 4.14 11.20
C SER A 46 6.07 4.38 12.06
N ASP A 47 5.11 5.19 11.59
CA ASP A 47 3.97 5.58 12.40
C ASP A 47 2.85 4.52 12.42
N HIS A 48 2.72 3.69 11.37
CA HIS A 48 1.56 2.80 11.20
C HIS A 48 1.89 1.32 10.95
N LEU A 49 3.14 1.01 10.61
CA LEU A 49 3.58 -0.34 10.25
C LEU A 49 4.72 -0.86 11.14
N GLN A 50 5.43 0.02 11.86
CA GLN A 50 6.53 -0.35 12.77
C GLN A 50 5.99 -1.14 13.97
N GLY A 51 6.55 -2.33 14.20
CA GLY A 51 6.07 -3.29 15.20
C GLY A 51 5.26 -4.45 14.61
N ARG A 52 4.91 -4.41 13.31
CA ARG A 52 4.39 -5.59 12.58
C ARG A 52 5.58 -6.39 12.09
N ASN A 53 5.65 -7.66 12.50
CA ASN A 53 6.78 -8.58 12.34
C ASN A 53 7.61 -8.35 11.06
N GLU A 54 8.92 -8.27 11.24
CA GLU A 54 9.94 -7.93 10.23
C GLU A 54 10.04 -8.93 9.06
N ASN A 55 9.19 -9.95 9.05
CA ASN A 55 9.23 -11.10 8.16
C ASN A 55 7.95 -11.11 7.31
N LYS A 56 8.08 -10.80 6.00
CA LYS A 56 7.05 -10.91 4.94
C LYS A 56 5.60 -10.86 5.44
N THR A 57 5.06 -9.66 5.59
CA THR A 57 3.65 -9.48 5.91
C THR A 57 2.85 -9.33 4.62
N THR A 58 1.70 -9.99 4.50
CA THR A 58 0.74 -9.72 3.42
C THR A 58 -0.15 -8.54 3.81
N ALA A 59 -0.37 -7.64 2.85
CA ALA A 59 -1.30 -6.54 2.97
C ALA A 59 -2.37 -6.62 1.90
N LYS A 60 -3.53 -6.05 2.19
CA LYS A 60 -4.65 -5.96 1.27
C LYS A 60 -4.77 -4.52 0.82
N LEU A 61 -4.66 -4.30 -0.48
CA LEU A 61 -4.93 -3.03 -1.13
C LEU A 61 -6.34 -3.07 -1.70
N ARG A 62 -7.18 -2.13 -1.31
CA ARG A 62 -8.53 -1.98 -1.88
C ARG A 62 -8.57 -0.71 -2.72
N SER A 63 -9.06 -0.80 -3.94
CA SER A 63 -9.29 0.38 -4.77
C SER A 63 -10.67 0.95 -4.48
N ASP A 64 -10.72 2.23 -4.10
CA ASP A 64 -12.00 2.91 -3.88
C ASP A 64 -12.77 3.11 -5.19
N ALA A 65 -12.09 3.02 -6.34
CA ALA A 65 -12.71 3.20 -7.65
C ALA A 65 -13.48 1.97 -8.15
N SER A 66 -13.16 0.77 -7.65
CA SER A 66 -13.73 -0.48 -8.20
C SER A 66 -14.04 -1.54 -7.15
N ASP A 67 -14.02 -1.19 -5.87
CA ASP A 67 -14.23 -2.06 -4.71
C ASP A 67 -13.40 -3.36 -4.71
N THR A 68 -12.38 -3.40 -5.56
CA THR A 68 -11.57 -4.59 -5.80
C THR A 68 -10.46 -4.59 -4.75
N THR A 69 -10.21 -5.77 -4.19
CA THR A 69 -9.17 -5.97 -3.18
C THR A 69 -8.09 -6.89 -3.74
N TRP A 70 -6.85 -6.42 -3.73
CA TRP A 70 -5.66 -7.17 -4.10
C TRP A 70 -4.85 -7.50 -2.86
N GLU A 71 -4.34 -8.73 -2.80
CA GLU A 71 -3.37 -9.12 -1.79
C GLU A 71 -1.97 -8.85 -2.32
N VAL A 72 -1.20 -8.08 -1.56
CA VAL A 72 0.17 -7.70 -1.90
C VAL A 72 1.16 -8.11 -0.81
N GLU A 73 2.35 -8.53 -1.23
CA GLU A 73 3.42 -8.84 -0.30
C GLU A 73 4.19 -7.58 0.08
N ILE A 74 4.44 -7.42 1.39
CA ILE A 74 5.32 -6.39 1.92
C ILE A 74 6.68 -7.00 2.22
N ASP A 75 7.65 -6.67 1.38
CA ASP A 75 9.05 -7.02 1.54
C ASP A 75 9.80 -5.97 2.38
N HIS A 76 10.63 -6.44 3.31
CA HIS A 76 11.36 -5.63 4.30
C HIS A 76 10.50 -4.57 5.02
N GLY A 77 9.20 -4.82 5.19
CA GLY A 77 8.23 -3.93 5.85
C GLY A 77 7.74 -2.73 5.00
N ARG A 78 8.41 -2.39 3.89
CA ARG A 78 8.17 -1.12 3.18
C ARG A 78 8.05 -1.24 1.66
N ARG A 79 8.35 -2.40 1.08
CA ARG A 79 8.31 -2.60 -0.37
C ARG A 79 7.11 -3.46 -0.73
N LEU A 80 6.14 -2.90 -1.44
CA LEU A 80 5.04 -3.65 -2.02
C LEU A 80 5.55 -4.36 -3.27
N THR A 81 5.51 -5.69 -3.31
CA THR A 81 6.12 -6.49 -4.38
C THR A 81 5.12 -7.47 -5.01
N GLY A 82 4.91 -8.64 -4.40
CA GLY A 82 3.92 -9.62 -4.88
C GLY A 82 2.54 -8.96 -4.96
N GLY A 83 1.76 -9.22 -6.02
CA GLY A 83 0.44 -8.61 -6.22
C GLY A 83 0.44 -7.15 -6.70
N TRP A 84 1.56 -6.44 -6.63
CA TRP A 84 1.64 -5.04 -7.03
C TRP A 84 1.52 -4.84 -8.54
N LYS A 85 2.12 -5.74 -9.32
CA LYS A 85 2.13 -5.67 -10.79
C LYS A 85 0.71 -5.81 -11.37
N GLU A 86 -0.13 -6.59 -10.71
CA GLU A 86 -1.52 -6.82 -11.04
C GLU A 86 -2.32 -5.53 -10.89
N ILE A 87 -2.08 -4.76 -9.81
CA ILE A 87 -2.70 -3.44 -9.59
C ILE A 87 -2.27 -2.46 -10.67
N VAL A 88 -0.96 -2.41 -10.98
CA VAL A 88 -0.41 -1.56 -12.04
C VAL A 88 -1.08 -1.85 -13.38
N THR A 89 -1.27 -3.13 -13.71
CA THR A 89 -1.88 -3.56 -14.98
C THR A 89 -3.38 -3.29 -14.99
N ALA A 90 -4.09 -3.58 -13.89
CA ALA A 90 -5.54 -3.41 -13.79
C ALA A 90 -6.00 -1.95 -13.91
N HIS A 91 -5.18 -1.02 -13.41
CA HIS A 91 -5.48 0.42 -13.44
C HIS A 91 -4.71 1.20 -14.52
N ASP A 92 -4.00 0.52 -15.42
CA ASP A 92 -3.16 1.13 -16.46
C ASP A 92 -2.27 2.27 -15.91
N LEU A 93 -1.65 2.03 -14.75
CA LEU A 93 -0.87 3.04 -14.04
C LEU A 93 0.39 3.43 -14.83
N ARG A 94 0.65 4.73 -14.97
CA ARG A 94 1.77 5.30 -15.73
C ARG A 94 2.68 6.17 -14.86
N ILE A 95 3.93 6.35 -15.32
CA ILE A 95 4.85 7.34 -14.70
C ILE A 95 4.15 8.71 -14.68
N GLY A 96 4.15 9.35 -13.53
CA GLY A 96 3.49 10.63 -13.31
C GLY A 96 2.04 10.55 -12.80
N ASP A 97 1.44 9.36 -12.74
CA ASP A 97 0.22 9.17 -11.97
C ASP A 97 0.52 9.19 -10.46
N VAL A 98 -0.49 9.53 -9.67
CA VAL A 98 -0.37 9.70 -8.23
C VAL A 98 -1.28 8.71 -7.51
N LEU A 99 -0.70 7.94 -6.61
CA LEU A 99 -1.43 7.08 -5.70
C LEU A 99 -1.75 7.83 -4.42
N VAL A 100 -2.97 7.66 -3.92
CA VAL A 100 -3.42 8.19 -2.64
C VAL A 100 -3.68 7.00 -1.74
N PHE A 101 -2.87 6.84 -0.69
CA PHE A 101 -3.06 5.78 0.29
C PHE A 101 -3.97 6.27 1.42
N ARG A 102 -4.90 5.41 1.86
CA ARG A 102 -5.92 5.72 2.87
C ARG A 102 -6.17 4.64 3.92
#